data_AF-A0A323UCH6-F1
#
_entry.id   AF-A0A323UCH6-F1
#
_cell.length_a   1.000
_cell.length_b   1.000
_cell.length_c   1.000
_cell.angle_alpha   90.00
_cell.angle_beta   90.00
_cell.angle_gamma   90.00
#
_symmetry.space_group_name_H-M   'P 1'
#
loop_
_entity.id
_entity.type
_entity.pdbx_description
1 polymer ?
#
loop_
_entity_poly.entity_id
_entity_poly.type
_entity_poly.pdbx_seq_one_letter_code
_entity_poly.pdbx_strand_id
1 'polypeptide(L)' 'MTMSKATHEPNPVSLELARALKEAGLSQAELARRLGVKQPSIARLFSPNYDGHSVRSLRGIANALGCRLEIRLIKPEEG' A
#
# COMPACT_ATOMS: atom_id res chain seq x y z
N MET A 1 5.12 17.78 29.34
CA MET A 1 5.51 16.48 28.77
C MET A 1 5.00 16.39 27.35
N THR A 2 5.85 16.75 26.39
CA THR A 2 5.59 16.52 24.96
C THR A 2 5.77 15.04 24.68
N MET A 3 4.68 14.35 24.34
CA MET A 3 4.70 12.95 23.92
C MET A 3 5.67 12.80 22.74
N SER A 4 6.69 11.97 22.93
CA SER A 4 7.62 11.58 21.87
C SER A 4 6.84 10.92 20.74
N LYS A 5 7.05 11.40 19.51
CA LYS A 5 6.53 10.79 18.29
C LYS A 5 7.09 9.37 18.22
N ALA A 6 6.26 8.36 18.50
CA ALA A 6 6.66 6.96 18.33
C ALA A 6 7.12 6.80 16.88
N THR A 7 8.39 6.42 16.69
CA THR A 7 8.96 6.09 15.40
C THR A 7 8.27 4.80 14.94
N HIS A 8 7.17 4.93 14.20
CA HIS A 8 6.48 3.79 13.64
C HIS A 8 7.33 3.21 12.51
N GLU A 9 7.55 1.90 12.54
CA GLU A 9 8.17 1.19 11.43
C GLU A 9 7.31 1.41 10.17
N PRO A 10 7.90 1.69 8.98
CA PRO A 10 7.12 1.87 7.77
C PRO A 10 6.20 0.68 7.50
N ASN A 11 4.92 0.95 7.27
CA ASN A 11 3.94 -0.09 7.00
C ASN A 11 4.37 -0.90 5.74
N PRO A 12 4.58 -2.22 5.87
CA PRO A 12 5.10 -3.05 4.79
C PRO A 12 4.13 -3.14 3.60
N VAL A 13 2.83 -2.98 3.82
CA VAL A 13 1.83 -2.97 2.74
C VAL A 13 2.01 -1.74 1.87
N SER A 14 2.23 -0.56 2.47
CA SER A 14 2.49 0.67 1.71
C SER A 14 3.77 0.57 0.90
N LEU A 15 4.82 -0.03 1.46
CA LEU A 15 6.09 -0.25 0.76
C LEU A 15 5.93 -1.20 -0.43
N GLU A 16 5.18 -2.29 -0.25
CA GLU A 16 4.93 -3.25 -1.33
C GLU A 16 4.10 -2.64 -2.46
N LEU A 17 3.10 -1.80 -2.14
CA LEU A 17 2.36 -1.05 -3.17
C LEU A 17 3.28 -0.12 -3.96
N ALA A 18 4.19 0.60 -3.29
CA ALA A 18 5.16 1.47 -3.95
C ALA A 18 6.10 0.70 -4.89
N ARG A 19 6.57 -0.46 -4.43
CA ARG A 19 7.38 -1.37 -5.24
C ARG A 19 6.62 -1.86 -6.48
N ALA A 20 5.43 -2.41 -6.30
CA ALA A 20 4.62 -2.93 -7.40
C ALA A 20 4.26 -1.85 -8.43
N LEU A 21 3.95 -0.63 -7.98
CA LEU A 21 3.69 0.51 -8.86
C LEU A 21 4.91 0.87 -9.71
N LYS A 22 6.11 0.85 -9.10
CA LYS A 22 7.37 1.10 -9.79
C LYS A 22 7.68 0.01 -10.83
N GLU A 23 7.46 -1.26 -10.48
CA GLU A 23 7.64 -2.39 -11.40
C GLU A 23 6.66 -2.32 -12.58
N ALA A 24 5.44 -1.84 -12.37
CA ALA A 24 4.46 -1.61 -13.42
C ALA A 24 4.76 -0.36 -14.29
N GLY A 25 5.75 0.46 -13.92
CA GLY A 25 6.12 1.67 -14.66
C GLY A 25 5.04 2.78 -14.64
N LEU A 26 4.17 2.81 -13.63
CA LEU A 26 3.08 3.78 -13.54
C LEU A 26 3.34 4.84 -12.47
N SER A 27 2.71 6.01 -12.64
CA SER A 27 2.61 7.01 -11.57
C SER A 27 1.37 6.76 -10.70
N GLN A 28 1.33 7.33 -9.50
CA GLN A 28 0.12 7.28 -8.66
C GLN A 28 -1.07 7.99 -9.32
N ALA A 29 -0.82 9.03 -10.10
CA ALA A 29 -1.86 9.72 -10.87
C ALA A 29 -2.44 8.81 -11.96
N GLU A 30 -1.57 8.05 -12.65
CA GLU A 30 -2.00 7.08 -13.65
C GLU A 30 -2.80 5.94 -13.04
N LEU A 31 -2.34 5.41 -11.90
CA LEU A 31 -3.07 4.39 -11.15
C LEU A 31 -4.46 4.91 -10.71
N ALA A 32 -4.54 6.15 -10.21
CA ALA A 32 -5.79 6.77 -9.83
C ALA A 32 -6.77 6.89 -11.00
N ARG A 33 -6.25 7.28 -12.18
CA ARG A 33 -7.03 7.36 -13.42
C ARG A 33 -7.57 5.99 -13.84
N ARG A 34 -6.74 4.94 -13.82
CA ARG A 34 -7.16 3.56 -14.12
C ARG A 34 -8.24 3.05 -13.16
N LEU A 35 -8.17 3.45 -11.90
CA LEU A 35 -9.11 3.05 -10.86
C LEU A 35 -10.36 3.94 -10.79
N GLY A 36 -10.43 5.03 -11.57
CA GLY A 36 -11.56 5.97 -11.53
C GLY A 36 -11.69 6.71 -10.18
N VAL A 37 -10.57 6.94 -9.48
CA VAL A 37 -10.55 7.62 -8.17
C VAL A 37 -9.66 8.86 -8.20
N LYS A 38 -9.76 9.69 -7.16
CA LYS A 38 -8.92 10.87 -7.01
C LYS A 38 -7.50 10.48 -6.59
N GLN A 39 -6.48 11.13 -7.15
CA GLN A 39 -5.08 10.86 -6.80
C GLN A 39 -4.77 10.94 -5.29
N PRO A 40 -5.31 11.89 -4.49
CA PRO A 40 -5.07 11.90 -3.04
C PRO A 40 -5.56 10.65 -2.31
N SER A 41 -6.63 10.01 -2.83
CA SER A 41 -7.13 8.74 -2.30
C SER A 41 -6.14 7.60 -2.53
N ILE A 42 -5.44 7.62 -3.68
CA ILE A 42 -4.34 6.69 -3.95
C ILE A 42 -3.11 7.04 -3.13
N ALA A 43 -2.67 8.29 -3.14
CA ALA A 43 -1.44 8.73 -2.47
C ALA A 43 -1.38 8.34 -0.98
N ARG A 44 -2.51 8.41 -0.27
CA ARG A 44 -2.59 7.99 1.13
C ARG A 44 -2.20 6.52 1.33
N LEU A 45 -2.55 5.62 0.40
CA LEU A 45 -2.27 4.19 0.49
C LEU A 45 -0.77 3.85 0.36
N PHE A 46 0.04 4.80 -0.13
CA PHE A 46 1.48 4.67 -0.29
C PHE A 46 2.25 5.34 0.85
N SER A 47 1.55 5.99 1.79
CA SER A 47 2.20 6.59 2.96
C SER A 47 2.75 5.48 3.87
N PRO A 48 4.01 5.57 4.32
CA PRO A 48 4.60 4.58 5.22
C PRO A 48 3.90 4.53 6.59
N ASN A 49 3.09 5.54 6.93
CA ASN A 49 2.35 5.60 8.20
C ASN A 49 0.85 5.32 8.03
N TYR A 50 0.45 4.65 6.95
CA TYR A 50 -0.96 4.34 6.69
C TYR A 50 -1.25 2.87 6.97
N ASP A 51 -2.21 2.60 7.86
CA ASP A 51 -2.60 1.24 8.26
C ASP A 51 -4.01 0.84 7.79
N GLY A 52 -4.70 1.72 7.04
CA GLY A 52 -6.10 1.55 6.67
C GLY A 52 -6.36 0.73 5.41
N HIS A 53 -5.41 -0.10 4.96
CA HIS A 53 -5.57 -0.84 3.70
C HIS A 53 -6.66 -1.91 3.81
N SER A 54 -7.74 -1.73 3.05
CA SER A 54 -8.73 -2.80 2.89
C SER A 54 -8.28 -3.81 1.82
N VAL A 55 -8.58 -5.09 2.03
CA VAL A 55 -8.34 -6.15 1.02
C VAL A 55 -9.02 -5.83 -0.32
N ARG A 56 -10.18 -5.16 -0.29
CA ARG A 56 -10.88 -4.70 -1.50
C ARG A 56 -10.03 -3.70 -2.29
N SER A 57 -9.44 -2.72 -1.62
CA SER A 57 -8.56 -1.73 -2.24
C SER A 57 -7.31 -2.38 -2.80
N LEU A 58 -6.66 -3.27 -2.02
CA LEU A 58 -5.45 -3.98 -2.45
C LEU A 58 -5.71 -4.82 -3.71
N ARG A 59 -6.86 -5.51 -3.79
CA ARG A 59 -7.25 -6.28 -4.97
C ARG A 59 -7.48 -5.40 -6.19
N GLY A 60 -8.14 -4.25 -6.02
CA GLY A 60 -8.35 -3.28 -7.10
C GLY A 60 -7.03 -2.76 -7.65
N ILE A 61 -6.11 -2.37 -6.76
CA ILE A 61 -4.78 -1.90 -7.16
C ILE A 61 -4.00 -3.01 -7.87
N ALA A 62 -3.96 -4.22 -7.32
CA ALA A 62 -3.28 -5.35 -7.95
C ALA A 62 -3.79 -5.58 -9.38
N ASN A 63 -5.11 -5.61 -9.58
CA ASN A 63 -5.70 -5.75 -10.92
C ASN A 63 -5.30 -4.61 -11.87
N ALA A 64 -5.30 -3.36 -11.40
CA ALA A 64 -4.92 -2.20 -12.21
C ALA A 64 -3.42 -2.18 -12.58
N LEU A 65 -2.59 -2.85 -11.78
CA LEU A 65 -1.16 -3.08 -12.02
C LEU A 65 -0.88 -4.35 -12.82
N GLY A 66 -1.88 -5.20 -13.09
CA GLY A 66 -1.68 -6.50 -13.75
C GLY A 66 -1.09 -7.58 -12.84
N CYS A 67 -1.22 -7.40 -11.52
CA CYS A 67 -0.74 -8.32 -10.49
C CYS A 67 -1.88 -9.16 -9.90
N ARG A 68 -1.53 -10.29 -9.27
CA ARG A 68 -2.43 -11.06 -8.39
C ARG A 68 -2.13 -10.74 -6.93
N LEU A 69 -3.15 -10.42 -6.13
CA LEU A 69 -2.99 -10.24 -4.68
C LEU A 69 -2.84 -11.61 -4.00
N GLU A 70 -1.78 -11.78 -3.22
CA GLU A 70 -1.58 -12.90 -2.32
C GLU A 70 -1.41 -12.39 -0.88
N ILE A 71 -2.08 -13.03 0.08
CA ILE A 71 -1.98 -12.71 1.51
C ILE A 71 -1.55 -13.98 2.24
N ARG A 72 -0.47 -13.89 3.01
CA ARG A 72 0.08 -15.01 3.79
C ARG A 72 0.12 -14.63 5.25
N LEU A 73 -0.42 -15.51 6.11
CA LEU A 73 -0.25 -15.43 7.55
C LEU A 73 0.92 -16.33 7.92
N ILE A 74 1.98 -15.75 8.48
CA ILE A 74 3.13 -16.46 9.01
C ILE A 74 3.00 -16.52 10.52
N LYS A 75 3.32 -17.67 11.11
CA LYS A 75 3.46 -17.74 12.57
C LYS A 75 4.68 -16.89 12.96
N PRO A 76 4.63 -16.19 14.09
CA PRO A 76 5.86 -15.67 14.68
C PRO A 76 6.80 -16.84 14.92
N GLU A 77 8.10 -16.65 14.68
CA GLU A 77 9.08 -17.71 14.96
C GLU A 77 8.98 -18.05 16.46
N GLU A 78 8.60 -19.29 16.77
CA GLU A 78 8.67 -19.81 18.13
C GLU A 78 10.15 -19.98 18.43
N GLY A 79 10.70 -19.07 19.24
CA GLY A 79 12.04 -19.18 19.80
C GLY A 79 12.15 -20.27 20.84
#